data_AF-A0A6M2D6V4-F1
#
_entry.id   AF-A0A6M2D6V4-F1
#
_cell.length_a   1.000
_cell.length_b   1.000
_cell.length_c   1.000
_cell.angle_alpha   90.00
_cell.angle_beta   90.00
_cell.angle_gamma   90.00
#
_symmetry.space_group_name_H-M   'P 1'
#
loop_
_entity.id
_entity.type
_entity.pdbx_description
1 polymer ?
#
loop_
_entity_poly.entity_id
_entity_poly.type
_entity_poly.pdbx_seq_one_letter_code
_entity_poly.pdbx_strand_id
1 'polypeptide(L)'
;LLSIIGPKTYRLLMSLTAPQLFSRDSFKVLKKVLSDHLSPKPSVIGEPAKFHRRCKQKGESLFAFVDEIRKLSQMCEFESAPDESLWDRFVCGLLREDIQRVLFTEASKLTFQKAVERVLAFEAAKKNANLARGCDCAVGDVHNVQAESRKTSKSGFRCC
;
A
#
# COMPACT_ATOMS: atom_id res chain seq x y z
N LEU A 1 -35.64 2.66 -22.37
CA LEU A 1 -34.22 2.50 -21.98
C LEU A 1 -33.37 3.72 -22.32
N LEU A 2 -33.28 4.16 -23.59
CA LEU A 2 -32.68 5.47 -23.91
C LEU A 2 -33.44 6.65 -23.27
N SER A 3 -34.73 6.46 -22.97
CA SER A 3 -35.58 7.41 -22.23
C SER A 3 -35.20 7.59 -20.74
N ILE A 4 -34.33 6.74 -20.17
CA ILE A 4 -33.94 6.80 -18.74
C ILE A 4 -32.55 7.42 -18.58
N ILE A 5 -31.70 7.40 -19.62
CA ILE A 5 -30.38 8.03 -19.56
C ILE A 5 -30.49 9.53 -19.82
N GLY A 6 -29.84 10.32 -18.95
CA GLY A 6 -29.84 11.77 -19.06
C GLY A 6 -29.19 12.29 -20.36
N PRO A 7 -29.48 13.53 -20.76
CA PRO A 7 -29.05 14.10 -22.04
C PRO A 7 -27.53 14.11 -22.22
N LYS A 8 -26.75 14.21 -21.13
CA LYS A 8 -25.28 14.15 -21.17
C LYS A 8 -24.79 12.76 -21.61
N THR A 9 -25.29 11.71 -20.97
CA THR A 9 -24.93 10.32 -21.28
C THR A 9 -25.40 9.91 -22.66
N TYR A 10 -26.57 10.38 -23.10
CA TYR A 10 -27.07 10.15 -24.45
C TYR A 10 -26.16 10.78 -25.53
N ARG A 11 -25.72 12.03 -25.33
CA ARG A 11 -24.76 12.69 -26.23
C ARG A 11 -23.41 11.98 -26.25
N LEU A 12 -22.93 11.53 -25.10
CA LEU A 12 -21.70 10.74 -25.01
C LEU A 12 -21.83 9.45 -25.82
N LEU A 13 -22.93 8.71 -25.65
CA LEU A 13 -23.18 7.48 -26.42
C LEU A 13 -23.18 7.77 -27.93
N MET A 14 -23.88 8.82 -28.38
CA MET A 14 -23.88 9.28 -29.77
C MET A 14 -22.48 9.58 -30.30
N SER A 15 -21.64 10.24 -29.49
CA SER A 15 -20.26 10.54 -29.86
C SER A 15 -19.39 9.30 -29.96
N LEU A 16 -19.62 8.27 -29.12
CA LEU A 16 -18.78 7.08 -29.06
C LEU A 16 -19.10 6.03 -30.12
N THR A 17 -20.30 6.06 -30.69
CA THR A 17 -20.75 5.08 -31.70
C THR A 17 -20.78 5.65 -33.12
N ALA A 18 -20.53 6.95 -33.31
CA ALA A 18 -20.50 7.57 -34.62
C ALA A 18 -19.43 6.93 -35.54
N PRO A 19 -19.68 6.77 -36.86
CA PRO A 19 -20.86 7.20 -37.62
C PRO A 19 -22.04 6.20 -37.58
N GLN A 20 -21.92 5.08 -36.86
CA GLN A 20 -22.96 4.04 -36.83
C GLN A 20 -24.10 4.42 -35.89
N LEU A 21 -25.33 4.23 -36.36
CA LEU A 21 -26.53 4.49 -35.57
C LEU A 21 -26.74 3.32 -34.60
N PHE A 22 -26.36 3.55 -33.35
CA PHE A 22 -26.42 2.58 -32.25
C PHE A 22 -27.84 2.14 -31.86
N SER A 23 -28.87 2.68 -32.52
CA SER A 23 -30.24 2.14 -32.46
C SER A 23 -30.33 0.71 -32.97
N ARG A 24 -29.33 0.22 -33.73
CA ARG A 24 -29.21 -1.17 -34.17
C ARG A 24 -28.38 -2.05 -33.22
N ASP A 25 -27.68 -1.45 -32.26
CA ASP A 25 -26.83 -2.18 -31.33
C ASP A 25 -27.62 -2.74 -30.16
N SER A 26 -27.22 -3.92 -29.69
CA SER A 26 -27.85 -4.53 -28.52
C SER A 26 -27.57 -3.72 -27.25
N PHE A 27 -28.47 -3.79 -26.28
CA PHE A 27 -28.28 -3.19 -24.95
C PHE A 27 -26.92 -3.58 -24.31
N LYS A 28 -26.46 -4.83 -24.53
CA LYS A 28 -25.17 -5.30 -24.03
C LYS A 28 -24.01 -4.51 -24.62
N VAL A 29 -24.06 -4.20 -25.91
CA VAL A 29 -23.04 -3.42 -26.61
C VAL A 29 -23.03 -1.98 -26.09
N LEU A 30 -24.19 -1.33 -25.99
CA LEU A 30 -24.29 0.04 -25.47
C LEU A 30 -23.82 0.18 -24.02
N LYS A 31 -24.21 -0.78 -23.18
CA LYS A 31 -23.76 -0.84 -21.78
C LYS A 31 -22.24 -1.03 -21.71
N LYS A 32 -21.68 -1.88 -22.57
CA LYS A 32 -20.23 -2.09 -22.64
C LYS A 32 -19.49 -0.82 -23.06
N VAL A 33 -19.91 -0.18 -24.16
CA VAL A 33 -19.30 1.08 -24.65
C VAL A 33 -19.32 2.17 -23.57
N LEU A 34 -20.46 2.35 -22.89
CA LEU A 34 -20.56 3.31 -21.80
C LEU A 34 -19.69 2.92 -20.60
N SER A 35 -19.66 1.64 -20.23
CA SER A 35 -18.85 1.14 -19.12
C SER A 35 -17.36 1.34 -19.40
N ASP A 36 -16.89 0.99 -20.60
CA ASP A 36 -15.49 1.11 -21.00
C ASP A 36 -15.03 2.57 -21.01
N HIS A 37 -15.92 3.52 -21.31
CA HIS A 37 -15.59 4.94 -21.32
C HIS A 37 -15.75 5.63 -19.96
N LEU A 38 -16.79 5.31 -19.20
CA LEU A 38 -17.10 5.95 -17.90
C LEU A 38 -16.35 5.29 -16.73
N SER A 39 -15.95 4.04 -16.90
CA SER A 39 -15.20 3.27 -15.91
C SER A 39 -14.13 2.48 -16.67
N PRO A 40 -13.18 3.20 -17.31
CA PRO A 40 -12.09 2.55 -18.03
C PRO A 40 -11.40 1.58 -17.09
N LYS A 41 -11.01 0.42 -17.64
CA LYS A 41 -10.26 -0.55 -16.86
C LYS A 41 -9.06 0.14 -16.19
N PRO A 42 -8.80 -0.13 -14.91
CA PRO A 42 -7.62 0.39 -14.25
C PRO A 42 -6.40 0.07 -15.11
N SER A 43 -5.49 1.04 -15.26
CA SER A 43 -4.37 0.88 -16.18
C SER A 43 -3.56 -0.36 -15.82
N VAL A 44 -3.39 -1.28 -16.79
CA VAL A 44 -2.66 -2.55 -16.63
C VAL A 44 -1.28 -2.36 -15.98
N ILE A 45 -0.66 -1.19 -16.20
CA ILE A 45 0.67 -0.86 -15.66
C ILE A 45 0.59 0.15 -14.50
N GLY A 46 -0.30 1.13 -14.57
CA GLY A 46 -0.27 2.26 -13.64
C GLY A 46 -0.74 1.93 -12.23
N GLU A 47 -1.73 1.05 -12.06
CA GLU A 47 -2.19 0.65 -10.71
C GLU A 47 -1.18 -0.26 -10.00
N PRO A 48 -0.64 -1.31 -10.66
CA PRO A 48 0.48 -2.06 -10.09
C PRO A 48 1.69 -1.17 -9.78
N ALA A 49 2.03 -0.22 -10.64
CA ALA A 49 3.14 0.69 -10.38
C ALA A 49 2.90 1.57 -9.13
N LYS A 50 1.67 2.04 -8.90
CA LYS A 50 1.31 2.78 -7.68
C LYS A 50 1.44 1.89 -6.44
N PHE A 51 0.91 0.66 -6.52
CA PHE A 51 1.02 -0.32 -5.46
C PHE A 51 2.49 -0.57 -5.10
N HIS A 52 3.32 -0.93 -6.09
CA HIS A 52 4.74 -1.22 -5.87
C HIS A 52 5.57 -0.01 -5.47
N ARG A 53 5.09 1.23 -5.64
CA ARG A 53 5.76 2.44 -5.16
C ARG A 53 5.31 2.90 -3.77
N ARG A 54 4.35 2.20 -3.17
CA ARG A 54 3.75 2.63 -1.91
C ARG A 54 4.71 2.41 -0.73
N CYS A 55 5.13 3.51 -0.11
CA CYS A 55 5.86 3.53 1.16
C CYS A 55 5.14 4.36 2.19
N LYS A 56 5.21 3.95 3.46
CA LYS A 56 4.62 4.67 4.59
C LYS A 56 5.19 6.07 4.66
N GLN A 57 4.34 7.08 4.76
CA GLN A 57 4.77 8.47 4.83
C GLN A 57 5.22 8.84 6.24
N LYS A 58 6.07 9.88 6.34
CA LYS A 58 6.47 10.42 7.65
C LYS A 58 5.23 11.00 8.34
N GLY A 59 4.98 10.58 9.58
CA GLY A 59 3.79 10.99 10.34
C GLY A 59 2.50 10.23 10.00
N GLU A 60 2.50 9.37 8.97
CA GLU A 60 1.37 8.49 8.68
C GLU A 60 1.18 7.45 9.78
N SER A 61 -0.07 7.10 10.14
CA SER A 61 -0.33 6.01 11.09
C SER A 61 -0.12 4.65 10.42
N LEU A 62 0.21 3.61 11.19
CA LEU A 62 0.32 2.26 10.64
C LEU A 62 -0.98 1.80 9.98
N PHE A 63 -2.13 2.10 10.59
CA PHE A 63 -3.45 1.72 10.06
C PHE A 63 -3.77 2.42 8.73
N ALA A 64 -3.46 3.71 8.59
CA ALA A 64 -3.65 4.43 7.32
C ALA A 64 -2.78 3.84 6.21
N PHE A 65 -1.54 3.44 6.54
CA PHE A 65 -0.66 2.77 5.60
C PHE A 65 -1.21 1.40 5.15
N VAL A 66 -1.69 0.59 6.11
CA VAL A 66 -2.32 -0.72 5.85
C VAL A 66 -3.57 -0.59 4.98
N ASP A 67 -4.43 0.39 5.28
CA ASP A 67 -5.65 0.63 4.52
C ASP A 67 -5.36 1.01 3.08
N GLU A 68 -4.41 1.92 2.85
CA GLU A 68 -4.04 2.33 1.50
C GLU A 68 -3.38 1.20 0.70
N ILE A 69 -2.58 0.33 1.35
CA ILE A 69 -2.04 -0.87 0.70
C ILE A 69 -3.17 -1.79 0.23
N ARG A 70 -4.17 -2.06 1.09
CA ARG A 70 -5.34 -2.89 0.74
C ARG A 70 -6.19 -2.27 -0.37
N LYS A 71 -6.35 -0.96 -0.35
CA LYS A 71 -7.09 -0.22 -1.37
C LYS A 71 -6.38 -0.29 -2.73
N LEU A 72 -5.06 -0.07 -2.76
CA LEU A 72 -4.27 -0.17 -3.98
C LEU A 72 -4.25 -1.61 -4.52
N SER A 73 -4.23 -2.62 -3.64
CA SER A 73 -4.24 -4.01 -4.08
C SER A 73 -5.54 -4.40 -4.79
N GLN A 74 -6.68 -3.79 -4.43
CA GLN A 74 -7.96 -4.04 -5.10
C GLN A 74 -7.98 -3.56 -6.56
N MET A 75 -7.11 -2.60 -6.90
CA MET A 75 -7.00 -2.05 -8.24
C MET A 75 -5.97 -2.79 -9.11
N CYS A 76 -5.25 -3.74 -8.51
CA CYS A 76 -4.25 -4.56 -9.17
C CYS A 76 -4.85 -5.92 -9.55
N GLU A 77 -4.69 -6.33 -10.80
CA GLU A 77 -5.07 -7.66 -11.27
C GLU A 77 -4.02 -8.70 -10.82
N PHE A 78 -3.98 -9.03 -9.53
CA PHE A 78 -3.11 -10.09 -9.02
C PHE A 78 -3.69 -11.46 -9.37
N GLU A 79 -3.02 -12.21 -10.25
CA GLU A 79 -3.55 -13.46 -10.79
C GLU A 79 -3.64 -14.61 -9.77
N SER A 80 -2.81 -14.65 -8.71
CA SER A 80 -2.77 -15.80 -7.80
C SER A 80 -2.25 -15.58 -6.37
N ALA A 81 -1.64 -14.43 -6.04
CA ALA A 81 -1.03 -14.24 -4.71
C ALA A 81 -1.23 -12.83 -4.13
N PRO A 82 -2.47 -12.44 -3.80
CA PRO A 82 -2.75 -11.14 -3.20
C PRO A 82 -2.12 -10.99 -1.81
N ASP A 83 -2.13 -12.03 -0.97
CA ASP A 83 -1.55 -11.95 0.38
C ASP A 83 -0.02 -11.81 0.36
N GLU A 84 0.65 -12.50 -0.58
CA GLU A 84 2.10 -12.38 -0.75
C GLU A 84 2.51 -10.98 -1.18
N SER A 85 1.82 -10.46 -2.19
CA SER A 85 2.05 -9.09 -2.68
C SER A 85 1.81 -8.06 -1.58
N LEU A 86 0.77 -8.26 -0.75
CA LEU A 86 0.43 -7.38 0.35
C LEU A 86 1.51 -7.34 1.43
N TRP A 87 1.97 -8.50 1.92
CA TRP A 87 2.99 -8.52 2.96
C TRP A 87 4.34 -8.04 2.42
N ASP A 88 4.72 -8.40 1.19
CA ASP A 88 5.96 -7.94 0.58
C ASP A 88 5.98 -6.40 0.48
N ARG A 89 4.92 -5.81 -0.08
CA ARG A 89 4.83 -4.36 -0.22
C ARG A 89 4.75 -3.65 1.12
N PHE A 90 4.06 -4.24 2.09
CA PHE A 90 4.00 -3.71 3.44
C PHE A 90 5.38 -3.67 4.09
N VAL A 91 6.09 -4.79 4.12
CA VAL A 91 7.43 -4.90 4.71
C VAL A 91 8.37 -3.92 4.02
N CYS A 92 8.48 -3.97 2.69
CA CYS A 92 9.35 -3.10 1.91
C CYS A 92 8.97 -1.62 2.04
N GLY A 93 7.71 -1.29 2.33
CA GLY A 93 7.23 0.08 2.46
C GLY A 93 7.31 0.67 3.88
N LEU A 94 7.77 -0.09 4.88
CA LEU A 94 8.00 0.45 6.22
C LEU A 94 9.16 1.46 6.25
N LEU A 95 9.03 2.51 7.06
CA LEU A 95 10.11 3.49 7.27
C LEU A 95 11.23 3.01 8.19
N ARG A 96 10.94 1.97 9.00
CA ARG A 96 11.81 1.49 10.07
C ARG A 96 12.58 0.26 9.62
N GLU A 97 13.82 0.47 9.19
CA GLU A 97 14.72 -0.61 8.75
C GLU A 97 14.95 -1.68 9.82
N ASP A 98 14.96 -1.29 11.09
CA ASP A 98 15.15 -2.22 12.21
C ASP A 98 14.01 -3.24 12.30
N ILE A 99 12.78 -2.79 12.09
CA ILE A 99 11.61 -3.69 12.03
C ILE A 99 11.63 -4.52 10.74
N GLN A 100 11.98 -3.91 9.60
CA GLN A 100 12.07 -4.62 8.32
C GLN A 100 13.05 -5.80 8.40
N ARG A 101 14.23 -5.59 8.97
CA ARG A 101 15.23 -6.67 9.14
C ARG A 101 14.68 -7.84 9.92
N VAL A 102 13.94 -7.59 11.00
CA VAL A 102 13.30 -8.67 11.77
C VAL A 102 12.27 -9.40 10.92
N LEU A 103 11.41 -8.68 10.21
CA LEU A 103 10.39 -9.28 9.34
C LEU A 103 11.00 -10.12 8.21
N PHE A 104 12.12 -9.69 7.62
CA PHE A 104 12.83 -10.48 6.60
C PHE A 104 13.38 -11.81 7.12
N THR A 105 13.70 -11.92 8.42
CA THR A 105 14.13 -13.21 9.00
C THR A 105 12.99 -14.23 9.14
N GLU A 106 11.73 -13.76 9.11
CA GLU A 106 10.53 -14.58 9.33
C GLU A 106 9.77 -14.88 8.01
N ALA A 107 10.36 -14.55 6.85
CA ALA A 107 9.67 -14.48 5.55
C ALA A 107 8.96 -15.78 5.09
N SER A 108 9.46 -16.96 5.46
CA SER A 108 8.90 -18.25 5.00
C SER A 108 7.51 -18.60 5.57
N LYS A 109 7.01 -17.87 6.58
CA LYS A 109 5.69 -18.12 7.21
C LYS A 109 4.87 -16.83 7.44
N LEU A 110 5.29 -15.74 6.80
CA LEU A 110 4.73 -14.42 7.03
C LEU A 110 3.44 -14.26 6.21
N THR A 111 2.37 -13.87 6.88
CA THR A 111 1.13 -13.41 6.24
C THR A 111 1.01 -11.91 6.44
N PHE A 112 0.19 -11.23 5.63
CA PHE A 112 0.02 -9.79 5.79
C PHE A 112 -0.46 -9.41 7.19
N GLN A 113 -1.42 -10.16 7.74
CA GLN A 113 -1.91 -9.93 9.10
C GLN A 113 -0.80 -10.09 10.15
N LYS A 114 0.00 -11.16 10.08
CA LYS A 114 1.10 -11.39 11.02
C LYS A 114 2.15 -10.29 10.95
N ALA A 115 2.45 -9.79 9.75
CA ALA A 115 3.37 -8.67 9.58
C ALA A 115 2.85 -7.42 10.30
N VAL A 116 1.55 -7.10 10.16
CA VAL A 116 0.93 -5.95 10.85
C VAL A 116 0.96 -6.12 12.36
N GLU A 117 0.56 -7.29 12.88
CA GLU A 117 0.58 -7.61 14.32
C GLU A 117 1.98 -7.47 14.91
N ARG A 118 3.01 -7.89 14.17
CA ARG A 118 4.41 -7.78 14.59
C ARG A 118 4.86 -6.33 14.68
N VAL A 119 4.56 -5.50 13.68
CA VAL A 119 4.89 -4.07 13.73
C VAL A 119 4.21 -3.39 14.92
N LEU A 120 2.93 -3.71 15.18
CA LEU A 120 2.20 -3.22 16.35
C LEU A 120 2.87 -3.64 17.67
N ALA A 121 3.29 -4.91 17.78
CA ALA A 121 4.01 -5.41 18.95
C ALA A 121 5.35 -4.67 19.15
N PHE A 122 6.07 -4.35 18.07
CA PHE A 122 7.29 -3.54 18.12
C PHE A 122 7.05 -2.11 18.61
N GLU A 123 5.97 -1.46 18.15
CA GLU A 123 5.59 -0.13 18.62
C GLU A 123 5.21 -0.13 20.11
N ALA A 124 4.44 -1.14 20.53
CA ALA A 124 4.06 -1.33 21.93
C ALA A 124 5.30 -1.61 22.82
N ALA A 125 6.19 -2.51 22.40
CA ALA A 125 7.41 -2.82 23.13
C ALA A 125 8.32 -1.60 23.28
N LYS A 126 8.47 -0.79 22.22
CA LYS A 126 9.23 0.47 22.28
C LYS A 126 8.61 1.45 23.29
N LYS A 127 7.28 1.61 23.26
CA LYS A 127 6.57 2.48 24.21
C LYS A 127 6.77 2.00 25.65
N ASN A 128 6.62 0.70 25.90
CA ASN A 128 6.79 0.09 27.22
C ASN A 128 8.23 0.21 27.72
N ALA A 129 9.22 -0.03 26.87
CA ALA A 129 10.63 0.13 27.23
C ALA A 129 10.97 1.59 27.62
N ASN A 130 10.39 2.57 26.91
CA ASN A 130 10.55 3.98 27.27
C ASN A 130 9.92 4.32 28.62
N LEU A 131 8.75 3.75 28.93
CA LEU A 131 8.09 3.92 30.23
C LEU A 131 8.90 3.27 31.36
N ALA A 132 9.41 2.05 31.15
CA ALA A 132 10.20 1.34 32.15
C ALA A 132 11.52 2.06 32.49
N ARG A 133 12.16 2.68 31.49
CA ARG A 133 13.35 3.52 31.70
C ARG A 133 13.05 4.89 32.33
N GLY A 134 11.78 5.32 32.32
CA GLY A 134 11.34 6.53 33.02
C GLY A 134 11.14 6.35 34.53
N CYS A 135 11.43 5.16 35.07
CA CYS A 135 11.50 4.93 36.50
C CYS A 135 12.95 5.13 36.96
N ASP A 136 13.33 6.37 37.26
CA ASP A 136 14.58 6.67 37.96
C ASP A 136 14.45 6.20 39.42
N CYS A 137 14.77 4.94 39.67
CA CYS A 137 15.35 4.59 40.96
C CYS A 137 16.81 5.08 40.93
N ALA A 138 17.05 6.25 41.54
CA ALA A 138 18.38 6.77 41.74
C ALA A 138 19.25 5.73 42.46
N VAL A 139 20.16 5.08 41.72
CA VAL A 139 21.27 4.31 42.30
C VAL A 139 22.52 4.58 41.46
N GLY A 140 23.38 5.43 42.03
CA GLY A 140 24.85 5.31 42.08
C GLY A 140 25.63 5.13 40.78
N ASP A 141 26.42 6.17 40.46
CA ASP A 141 27.63 6.13 39.62
C ASP A 141 28.45 4.85 39.77
N VAL A 142 28.83 4.16 38.67
CA VAL A 142 30.17 3.57 38.46
C VAL A 142 30.48 3.31 36.95
N HIS A 143 31.53 3.99 36.48
CA HIS A 143 32.49 3.72 35.37
C HIS A 143 32.12 3.86 33.88
N ASN A 144 32.64 4.97 33.36
CA ASN A 144 32.98 5.32 31.98
C ASN A 144 34.09 4.41 31.40
N VAL A 145 33.84 3.79 30.24
CA VAL A 145 34.89 3.38 29.30
C VAL A 145 34.50 3.83 27.89
N GLN A 146 35.33 4.69 27.33
CA GLN A 146 35.23 5.21 25.97
C GLN A 146 35.69 4.14 24.98
N ALA A 147 34.88 3.84 23.97
CA ALA A 147 35.30 3.11 22.78
C ALA A 147 34.74 3.79 21.52
N GLU A 148 35.62 3.96 20.55
CA GLU A 148 35.57 4.95 19.48
C GLU A 148 34.55 4.66 18.38
N SER A 149 34.04 5.75 17.81
CA SER A 149 33.15 5.81 16.65
C SER A 149 33.89 5.43 15.36
N ARG A 150 33.46 4.35 14.70
CA ARG A 150 33.68 4.17 13.25
C ARG A 150 32.40 4.51 12.49
N LYS A 151 32.38 5.72 11.93
CA LYS A 151 31.47 6.13 10.88
C LYS A 151 31.90 5.44 9.58
N THR A 152 31.06 4.56 9.06
CA THR A 152 31.04 4.24 7.62
C THR A 152 29.71 4.68 7.05
N SER A 153 29.78 5.83 6.39
CA SER A 153 28.78 6.33 5.46
C SER A 153 28.97 5.61 4.13
N LYS A 154 27.90 5.01 3.58
CA LYS A 154 27.31 5.38 2.27
C LYS A 154 26.38 4.29 1.71
N SER A 155 25.31 4.79 1.08
CA SER A 155 24.58 4.22 -0.07
C SER A 155 23.75 2.96 0.22
N GLY A 156 22.42 2.96 0.18
CA GLY A 156 21.58 3.63 -0.81
C GLY A 156 20.98 2.59 -1.75
N PHE A 157 20.02 1.80 -1.28
CA PHE A 157 18.97 1.23 -2.14
C PHE A 157 17.64 1.77 -1.64
N ARG A 158 17.30 2.94 -2.16
CA ARG A 158 15.96 3.49 -2.01
C ARG A 158 15.09 2.77 -3.03
N CYS A 159 14.57 1.59 -2.67
CA CYS A 159 13.42 1.06 -3.36
C CYS A 159 12.17 1.64 -2.69
N CYS A 160 11.86 2.85 -3.18
CA CYS A 160 10.80 3.80 -2.81
C CYS A 160 11.04 4.58 -1.51
#